data_AF-A0A2V9BZL7-F1
#
_entry.id   AF-A0A2V9BZL7-F1
#
_cell.length_a   1.000
_cell.length_b   1.000
_cell.length_c   1.000
_cell.angle_alpha   90.00
_cell.angle_beta   90.00
_cell.angle_gamma   90.00
#
_symmetry.space_group_name_H-M   'P 1'
#
loop_
_entity.id
_entity.type
_entity.pdbx_description
1 polymer ?
#
loop_
_entity_poly.entity_id
_entity_poly.type
_entity_poly.pdbx_seq_one_letter_code
_entity_poly.pdbx_strand_id
1 'polypeptide(L)'
;MGIPRLLRDSQAEWKSLFSDFSTERLFQLNVHYTLLVGTPEVEKRFGIQGIPTTILLDRNGIIRKRVVGFEYTSAFESAVRQLL
;
A
#
# COMPACT_ATOMS: atom_id res chain seq x y z
N MET A 1 -36.70 7.53 -2.47
CA MET A 1 -36.02 6.40 -1.81
C MET A 1 -34.68 6.93 -1.28
N GLY A 2 -34.61 7.29 0.00
CA GLY A 2 -33.41 7.85 0.62
C GLY A 2 -32.43 6.74 1.01
N ILE A 3 -31.14 7.03 0.91
CA ILE A 3 -30.08 6.11 1.35
C ILE A 3 -30.26 5.83 2.86
N PRO A 4 -30.25 4.57 3.31
CA PRO A 4 -30.40 4.24 4.73
C PRO A 4 -29.39 4.99 5.61
N ARG A 5 -29.86 5.56 6.72
CA ARG A 5 -29.06 6.37 7.64
C ARG A 5 -27.78 5.66 8.10
N LEU A 6 -27.86 4.36 8.36
CA LEU A 6 -26.72 3.50 8.71
C LEU A 6 -25.61 3.47 7.64
N LEU A 7 -25.99 3.48 6.35
CA LEU A 7 -25.02 3.48 5.25
C LEU A 7 -24.35 4.85 5.11
N ARG A 8 -25.09 5.93 5.38
CA ARG A 8 -24.56 7.30 5.39
C ARG A 8 -23.57 7.51 6.54
N ASP A 9 -23.90 7.02 7.72
CA ASP A 9 -23.08 7.17 8.91
C ASP A 9 -21.80 6.33 8.80
N SER A 10 -21.90 5.11 8.25
CA SER A 10 -20.73 4.28 7.92
C SER A 10 -19.80 4.99 6.92
N GLN A 11 -20.34 5.54 5.82
CA GLN A 11 -19.55 6.29 4.83
C GLN A 11 -18.87 7.54 5.42
N ALA A 12 -19.47 8.17 6.42
CA ALA A 12 -18.89 9.33 7.10
C ALA A 12 -17.74 8.93 8.05
N GLU A 13 -17.89 7.81 8.78
CA GLU A 13 -16.81 7.25 9.61
C GLU A 13 -15.61 6.83 8.77
N TRP A 14 -15.83 6.16 7.63
CA TRP A 14 -14.75 5.80 6.71
C TRP A 14 -14.00 7.03 6.21
N LYS A 15 -14.71 8.09 5.82
CA LYS A 15 -14.09 9.35 5.37
C LYS A 15 -13.26 10.03 6.46
N SER A 16 -13.71 9.98 7.71
CA SER A 16 -12.99 10.56 8.86
C SER A 16 -11.73 9.77 9.20
N LEU A 17 -11.76 8.44 9.12
CA LEU A 17 -10.60 7.59 9.36
C LEU A 17 -9.52 7.76 8.27
N PHE A 18 -9.94 8.01 7.03
CA PHE A 18 -9.02 8.30 5.92
C PHE A 18 -8.56 9.76 5.85
N SER A 19 -9.29 10.70 6.44
CA SER A 19 -8.85 12.11 6.51
C SER A 19 -7.68 12.29 7.49
N ASP A 20 -7.58 11.45 8.53
CA ASP A 20 -6.50 11.53 9.50
C ASP A 20 -5.17 10.99 8.96
N PHE A 21 -5.22 10.00 8.05
CA PHE A 21 -4.09 9.60 7.22
C PHE A 21 -3.98 10.54 6.02
N SER A 22 -3.73 11.82 6.30
CA SER A 22 -3.85 12.96 5.38
C SER A 22 -3.46 12.59 3.93
N THR A 23 -4.46 12.43 3.08
CA THR A 23 -4.28 12.19 1.65
C THR A 23 -3.50 13.35 1.02
N GLU A 24 -3.59 14.54 1.63
CA GLU A 24 -2.80 15.73 1.36
C GLU A 24 -1.29 15.47 1.39
N ARG A 25 -0.78 14.66 2.34
CA ARG A 25 0.66 14.33 2.39
C ARG A 25 1.09 13.45 1.23
N LEU A 26 0.23 12.54 0.78
CA LEU A 26 0.53 11.66 -0.36
C LEU A 26 0.56 12.46 -1.67
N PHE A 27 -0.32 13.46 -1.80
CA PHE A 27 -0.29 14.41 -2.91
C PHE A 27 1.02 15.21 -2.93
N GLN A 28 1.51 15.67 -1.77
CA GLN A 28 2.80 16.35 -1.65
C GLN A 28 4.01 15.45 -1.98
N LEU A 29 3.90 14.14 -1.73
CA LEU A 29 4.94 13.15 -2.02
C LEU A 29 4.94 12.66 -3.47
N ASN A 30 4.07 13.21 -4.34
CA ASN A 30 3.99 12.86 -5.76
C ASN A 30 3.79 11.34 -6.00
N VAL A 31 2.97 10.71 -5.15
CA VAL A 31 2.66 9.28 -5.24
C VAL A 31 1.58 9.05 -6.30
N HIS A 32 1.95 8.39 -7.40
CA HIS A 32 1.06 8.11 -8.55
C HIS A 32 0.57 6.66 -8.65
N TYR A 33 1.02 5.78 -7.76
CA TYR A 33 0.66 4.37 -7.77
C TYR A 33 -0.56 4.09 -6.90
N THR A 34 -1.24 2.98 -7.19
CA THR A 34 -2.40 2.53 -6.42
C THR A 34 -2.01 2.29 -4.95
N LEU A 35 -2.74 2.95 -4.05
CA LEU A 35 -2.62 2.75 -2.61
C LEU A 35 -3.78 1.90 -2.12
N LEU A 36 -3.46 0.94 -1.26
CA LEU A 36 -4.42 0.06 -0.63
C LEU A 36 -4.19 0.07 0.88
N VAL A 37 -5.29 -0.06 1.63
CA VAL A 37 -5.25 -0.16 3.08
C VAL A 37 -4.97 -1.62 3.44
N GLY A 38 -3.86 -1.84 4.16
CA GLY A 38 -3.49 -3.18 4.63
C GLY A 38 -4.48 -3.70 5.67
N THR A 39 -4.65 -5.02 5.71
CA THR A 39 -5.32 -5.73 6.81
C THR A 39 -4.31 -6.68 7.47
N PRO A 40 -4.53 -7.09 8.75
CA PRO A 40 -3.64 -8.05 9.41
C PRO A 40 -3.49 -9.37 8.65
N GLU A 41 -4.51 -9.77 7.89
CA GLU A 41 -4.45 -10.97 7.05
C GLU A 41 -3.50 -10.81 5.86
N VAL A 42 -3.50 -9.63 5.22
CA VAL A 42 -2.54 -9.29 4.16
C VAL A 42 -1.12 -9.27 4.74
N GLU A 43 -0.92 -8.61 5.88
CA GLU A 43 0.38 -8.55 6.55
C GLU A 43 0.92 -9.94 6.88
N LYS A 44 0.07 -10.82 7.44
CA LYS A 44 0.43 -12.21 7.73
C LYS A 44 0.75 -13.00 6.47
N ARG A 45 -0.08 -12.88 5.42
CA ARG A 45 0.12 -13.61 4.15
C ARG A 45 1.42 -13.22 3.46
N PHE A 46 1.77 -11.93 3.49
CA PHE A 46 3.02 -11.44 2.93
C PHE A 46 4.19 -11.52 3.91
N GLY A 47 3.98 -11.96 5.16
CA GLY A 47 5.02 -12.08 6.18
C GLY A 47 5.69 -10.75 6.49
N ILE A 48 4.91 -9.68 6.65
CA ILE A 48 5.40 -8.35 7.00
C ILE A 48 5.81 -8.37 8.47
N GLN A 49 7.09 -8.14 8.75
CA GLN A 49 7.68 -8.20 10.10
C GLN A 49 8.20 -6.85 10.60
N GLY A 50 8.29 -5.84 9.72
CA GLY A 50 8.80 -4.52 10.04
C GLY A 50 8.49 -3.51 8.94
N ILE A 51 8.67 -2.22 9.24
CA ILE A 51 8.43 -1.12 8.30
C ILE A 51 9.72 -0.31 8.04
N PRO A 52 9.92 0.20 6.81
CA PRO A 52 9.22 -0.18 5.60
C PRO A 52 9.58 -1.63 5.19
N THR A 53 8.67 -2.32 4.49
CA THR A 53 8.97 -3.61 3.83
C THR A 53 8.56 -3.50 2.36
N THR A 54 9.49 -3.82 1.47
CA THR A 54 9.26 -3.81 0.01
C THR A 54 9.42 -5.21 -0.54
N ILE A 55 8.43 -5.67 -1.32
CA ILE A 55 8.44 -6.98 -1.99
C ILE A 55 8.35 -6.75 -3.50
N LEU A 56 9.29 -7.32 -4.26
CA LEU A 56 9.29 -7.31 -5.72
C LEU A 56 8.77 -8.66 -6.24
N LEU A 57 7.69 -8.60 -7.00
CA LEU A 57 7.06 -9.73 -7.68
C LEU A 57 7.36 -9.64 -9.19
N ASP A 58 7.57 -10.78 -9.84
CA ASP A 58 7.62 -10.84 -11.30
C ASP A 58 6.22 -10.93 -11.93
N ARG A 59 6.16 -10.99 -13.28
CA ARG A 59 4.89 -11.07 -14.03
C ARG A 59 4.10 -12.36 -13.77
N ASN A 60 4.74 -13.40 -13.24
CA ASN A 60 4.11 -14.67 -12.87
C ASN A 60 3.67 -14.68 -11.39
N GLY A 61 3.84 -13.57 -10.66
CA GLY A 61 3.51 -13.46 -9.25
C GLY A 61 4.54 -14.12 -8.32
N ILE A 62 5.74 -14.45 -8.81
CA ILE A 62 6.80 -15.04 -8.00
C ILE A 62 7.59 -13.92 -7.31
N ILE A 63 7.82 -14.06 -6.00
CA ILE A 63 8.67 -13.13 -5.23
C ILE A 63 10.12 -13.29 -5.69
N ARG A 64 10.69 -12.22 -6.24
CA ARG A 64 12.08 -12.16 -6.69
C ARG A 64 13.00 -11.47 -5.69
N LYS A 65 12.48 -10.51 -4.91
CA LYS A 65 13.24 -9.80 -3.88
C LYS A 65 12.33 -9.40 -2.73
N ARG A 66 12.86 -9.45 -1.51
CA ARG A 66 12.25 -8.94 -0.28
C ARG A 66 13.28 -8.08 0.44
N VAL A 67 12.87 -6.89 0.86
CA VAL A 67 13.69 -5.97 1.65
C VAL A 67 12.89 -5.57 2.88
N VAL A 68 13.45 -5.78 4.06
CA VAL A 68 12.91 -5.27 5.34
C VAL A 68 13.83 -4.13 5.77
N GLY A 69 13.26 -2.96 6.03
CA GLY A 69 13.99 -1.73 6.26
C GLY A 69 14.18 -0.89 4.98
N PHE A 70 15.02 0.12 5.08
CA PHE A 70 15.28 1.08 4.00
C PHE A 70 16.27 0.51 2.98
N GLU A 71 16.05 0.84 1.71
CA GLU A 71 16.96 0.54 0.61
C GLU A 71 16.84 1.63 -0.47
N TYR A 72 17.92 1.85 -1.21
CA TYR A 72 17.99 2.87 -2.25
C TYR A 72 17.27 2.44 -3.53
N THR A 73 16.69 3.43 -4.22
CA THR A 73 15.94 3.25 -5.48
C THR A 73 16.75 2.49 -6.54
N SER A 74 18.06 2.76 -6.65
CA SER A 74 18.95 2.10 -7.62
C SER A 74 18.98 0.58 -7.48
N ALA A 75 18.86 0.06 -6.25
CA ALA A 75 18.83 -1.37 -5.98
C ALA A 75 17.50 -2.02 -6.41
N PHE A 76 16.40 -1.26 -6.43
CA PHE A 76 15.12 -1.72 -6.96
C PHE A 76 15.07 -1.59 -8.49
N GLU A 77 15.53 -0.48 -9.05
CA GLU A 77 15.60 -0.29 -10.51
C GLU A 77 16.43 -1.38 -11.19
N SER A 78 17.59 -1.71 -10.63
CA SER A 78 18.44 -2.78 -11.16
C SER A 78 17.73 -4.14 -11.12
N ALA A 79 17.00 -4.43 -10.04
CA ALA A 79 16.24 -5.68 -9.91
C ALA A 79 15.04 -5.73 -10.87
N VAL A 80 14.33 -4.62 -11.06
CA VAL A 80 13.20 -4.52 -11.99
C VAL A 80 13.67 -4.69 -13.45
N ARG A 81 14.80 -4.07 -13.83
CA ARG A 81 15.35 -4.19 -15.19
C ARG A 81 15.69 -5.63 -15.60
N GLN A 82 15.99 -6.51 -14.65
CA GLN A 82 16.24 -7.93 -14.92
C GLN A 82 14.95 -8.73 -15.22
N LEU A 83 13.78 -8.15 -14.95
CA LEU A 83 12.46 -8.81 -15.07
C LEU A 83 11.60 -8.22 -16.21
N LEU A 84 12.09 -7.18 -16.89
CA LEU A 84 11.40 -6.53 -18.01
C LEU A 84 11.77 -7.16 -19.35
#